data_AF-A0A2V6JWD0-F1
#
_entry.id   AF-A0A2V6JWD0-F1
#
_cell.length_a   1.000
_cell.length_b   1.000
_cell.length_c   1.000
_cell.angle_alpha   90.00
_cell.angle_beta   90.00
_cell.angle_gamma   90.00
#
_symmetry.space_group_name_H-M   'P 1'
#
loop_
_entity.id
_entity.type
_entity.pdbx_description
1 polymer ?
#
loop_
_entity_poly.entity_id
_entity_poly.type
_entity_poly.pdbx_seq_one_letter_code
_entity_poly.pdbx_strand_id
1 'polypeptide(L)'
;MNPSSFDCGKEIGCQGVRVRGTRIAVEQMQPAVPPTPRGNWWKRNWKWFVPLGCFSIALLFVVFVGSVVVIVFSAVKSTDVYKDALARAKSHPAVIEALGSPVTEGFLVSGNTNVNGASGEANLAIPVSGPKGKGTIYVAAKKSLGRWDYSGLVLEIANTHQRIDLLGSSAGAHSQ
;
A
#
# COMPACT_ATOMS: atom_id res chain seq x y z
N MET A 1 31.23 -74.30 -65.37
CA MET A 1 32.24 -74.36 -66.45
C MET A 1 32.04 -73.10 -67.27
N ASN A 2 32.96 -72.15 -67.41
CA ASN A 2 34.40 -72.11 -67.19
C ASN A 2 34.80 -70.61 -67.22
N PRO A 3 35.60 -70.09 -66.26
CA PRO A 3 36.30 -68.82 -66.41
C PRO A 3 37.71 -69.08 -66.96
N SER A 4 38.04 -68.41 -68.06
CA SER A 4 39.37 -68.44 -68.69
C SER A 4 39.49 -67.14 -69.47
N SER A 5 40.56 -66.34 -69.42
CA SER A 5 41.89 -66.50 -68.87
C SER A 5 42.56 -65.12 -68.91
N PHE A 6 43.64 -64.98 -68.14
CA PHE A 6 44.81 -64.10 -68.35
C PHE A 6 45.23 -64.06 -69.85
N ASP A 7 45.97 -63.12 -70.42
CA ASP A 7 47.07 -62.24 -69.99
C ASP A 7 47.35 -61.25 -71.14
N CYS A 8 48.05 -60.14 -70.86
CA CYS A 8 49.02 -59.39 -71.70
C CYS A 8 48.86 -57.89 -71.36
N GLY A 9 49.83 -57.20 -70.81
CA GLY A 9 51.22 -57.22 -71.24
C GLY A 9 51.52 -55.87 -71.87
N LYS A 10 52.13 -54.99 -71.07
CA LYS A 10 53.26 -54.13 -71.47
C LYS A 10 53.03 -53.18 -72.66
N GLU A 11 52.96 -51.89 -72.38
CA GLU A 11 53.74 -50.87 -73.10
C GLU A 11 53.79 -49.60 -72.24
N ILE A 12 55.01 -49.13 -72.08
CA ILE A 12 55.46 -47.97 -71.31
C ILE A 12 55.42 -46.79 -72.27
N GLY A 13 54.67 -45.74 -71.95
CA GLY A 13 54.59 -44.54 -72.78
C GLY A 13 54.31 -43.31 -71.95
N CYS A 14 55.36 -42.70 -71.42
CA CYS A 14 55.31 -41.35 -70.87
C CYS A 14 54.81 -40.38 -71.94
N GLN A 15 53.60 -39.84 -71.79
CA GLN A 15 53.25 -38.57 -72.42
C GLN A 15 52.06 -37.92 -71.72
N GLY A 16 52.28 -36.68 -71.29
CA GLY A 16 51.19 -35.73 -71.07
C GLY A 16 50.81 -35.50 -69.61
N VAL A 17 51.70 -34.84 -68.86
CA VAL A 17 51.24 -33.86 -67.89
C VAL A 17 50.35 -32.86 -68.64
N ARG A 18 49.04 -33.03 -68.52
CA ARG A 18 48.07 -31.95 -68.71
C ARG A 18 47.42 -31.73 -67.35
N VAL A 19 47.98 -30.79 -66.60
CA VAL A 19 47.30 -30.19 -65.43
C VAL A 19 46.11 -29.42 -65.99
N ARG A 20 45.03 -30.13 -66.29
CA ARG A 20 43.77 -29.52 -66.70
C ARG A 20 43.15 -29.04 -65.40
N GLY A 21 43.23 -27.73 -65.23
CA GLY A 21 42.91 -26.99 -64.02
C GLY A 21 41.78 -27.63 -63.23
N THR A 22 42.12 -28.06 -62.02
CA THR A 22 41.18 -28.07 -60.91
C THR A 22 40.46 -26.73 -60.94
N ARG A 23 39.21 -26.73 -61.42
CA ARG A 23 38.23 -25.75 -60.94
C ARG A 23 38.10 -26.07 -59.45
N ILE A 24 38.99 -25.49 -58.66
CA ILE A 24 38.71 -25.27 -57.25
C ILE A 24 37.44 -24.45 -57.29
N ALA A 25 36.31 -25.11 -56.95
CA ALA A 25 35.15 -24.39 -56.53
C ALA A 25 35.65 -23.48 -55.42
N VAL A 26 35.77 -22.19 -55.72
CA VAL A 26 35.90 -21.16 -54.69
C VAL A 26 34.54 -21.20 -54.02
N GLU A 27 34.41 -22.10 -53.05
CA GLU A 27 33.37 -22.03 -52.05
C GLU A 27 33.58 -20.68 -51.40
N GLN A 28 32.77 -19.71 -51.82
CA GLN A 28 32.76 -18.37 -51.25
C GLN A 28 32.40 -18.55 -49.79
N MET A 29 33.43 -18.58 -48.94
CA MET A 29 33.32 -18.52 -47.49
C MET A 29 32.72 -17.15 -47.17
N GLN A 30 31.40 -17.05 -47.21
CA GLN A 30 30.68 -15.87 -46.79
C GLN A 30 30.99 -15.68 -45.30
N PRO A 31 31.64 -14.57 -44.89
CA PRO A 31 31.97 -14.38 -43.49
C PRO A 31 30.66 -14.39 -42.71
N ALA A 32 30.55 -15.29 -41.74
CA ALA A 32 29.40 -15.39 -40.85
C ALA A 32 29.17 -14.01 -40.22
N VAL A 33 28.10 -13.33 -40.62
CA VAL A 33 27.69 -12.06 -40.01
C VAL A 33 27.28 -12.40 -38.58
N PRO A 34 27.91 -11.83 -37.54
CA PRO A 34 27.53 -12.11 -36.16
C PRO A 34 26.06 -11.70 -35.97
N PRO A 35 25.24 -12.51 -35.25
CA PRO A 35 23.88 -12.08 -34.93
C PRO A 35 23.97 -10.75 -34.19
N THR A 36 23.32 -9.71 -34.73
CA THR A 36 23.28 -8.41 -34.06
C THR A 36 22.69 -8.62 -32.66
N PRO A 37 23.32 -8.09 -31.59
CA PRO A 37 22.78 -8.21 -30.26
C PRO A 37 21.38 -7.58 -30.29
N ARG A 38 20.34 -8.39 -30.06
CA ARG A 38 18.97 -7.90 -29.94
C ARG A 38 19.00 -6.85 -28.85
N GLY A 39 18.80 -5.59 -29.25
CA GLY A 39 18.79 -4.46 -28.34
C GLY A 39 17.92 -4.82 -27.15
N ASN A 40 18.55 -4.86 -25.98
CA ASN A 40 17.94 -5.18 -24.71
C ASN A 40 16.78 -4.21 -24.48
N TRP A 41 15.57 -4.66 -24.81
CA TRP A 41 14.30 -4.01 -24.49
C TRP A 41 14.30 -3.51 -23.03
N TRP A 42 14.95 -4.31 -22.18
CA TRP A 42 15.26 -4.02 -20.79
C TRP A 42 16.09 -2.75 -20.54
N LYS A 43 17.19 -2.48 -21.26
CA LYS A 43 17.97 -1.23 -21.09
C LYS A 43 17.21 0.00 -21.56
N ARG A 44 16.34 -0.13 -22.57
CA ARG A 44 15.56 0.99 -23.12
C ARG A 44 14.41 1.38 -22.19
N ASN A 45 13.76 0.41 -21.55
CA ASN A 45 12.64 0.66 -20.64
C ASN A 45 13.03 0.78 -19.17
N TRP A 46 14.26 0.44 -18.76
CA TRP A 46 14.74 0.57 -17.37
C TRP A 46 14.59 2.00 -16.83
N LYS A 47 14.82 3.01 -17.69
CA LYS A 47 14.66 4.42 -17.33
C LYS A 47 13.21 4.80 -16.99
N TRP A 48 12.24 4.04 -17.48
CA TRP A 48 10.81 4.21 -17.13
C TRP A 48 10.39 3.24 -16.03
N PHE A 49 10.94 2.03 -15.99
CA PHE A 49 10.58 1.01 -15.01
C PHE A 49 11.00 1.37 -13.58
N VAL A 50 12.14 2.03 -13.39
CA VAL A 50 12.59 2.49 -12.06
C VAL A 50 11.66 3.57 -11.49
N PRO A 51 11.34 4.67 -12.20
CA PRO A 51 10.40 5.65 -11.69
C PRO A 51 8.97 5.10 -11.61
N LEU A 52 8.47 4.29 -12.58
CA LEU A 52 7.14 3.68 -12.47
C LEU A 52 7.05 2.63 -11.36
N GLY A 53 8.10 1.85 -11.13
CA GLY A 53 8.16 0.86 -10.06
C GLY A 53 8.28 1.50 -8.68
N CYS A 54 9.11 2.53 -8.54
CA CYS A 54 9.18 3.32 -7.31
C CYS A 54 7.85 4.02 -7.03
N PHE A 55 7.23 4.60 -8.07
CA PHE A 55 5.93 5.25 -7.95
C PHE A 55 4.81 4.26 -7.62
N SER A 56 4.81 3.07 -8.22
CA SER A 56 3.80 2.04 -7.91
C SER A 56 3.95 1.51 -6.48
N ILE A 57 5.18 1.30 -6.00
CA ILE A 57 5.45 0.92 -4.60
C ILE A 57 5.02 2.05 -3.65
N ALA A 58 5.35 3.30 -3.96
CA ALA A 58 4.93 4.45 -3.16
C ALA A 58 3.39 4.56 -3.11
N LEU A 59 2.71 4.38 -4.25
CA LEU A 59 1.26 4.36 -4.33
C LEU A 59 0.66 3.23 -3.48
N LEU A 60 1.20 2.02 -3.60
CA LEU A 60 0.74 0.85 -2.84
C LEU A 60 0.93 1.07 -1.34
N PHE A 61 2.06 1.68 -0.95
CA PHE A 61 2.32 2.05 0.44
C PHE A 61 1.31 3.08 0.97
N VAL A 62 1.02 4.13 0.20
CA VAL A 62 0.01 5.13 0.57
C VAL A 62 -1.38 4.51 0.68
N VAL A 63 -1.76 3.63 -0.26
CA VAL A 63 -3.04 2.91 -0.22
C VAL A 63 -3.11 1.98 0.98
N PHE A 64 -2.02 1.28 1.30
CA PHE A 64 -1.96 0.38 2.45
C PHE A 64 -2.07 1.14 3.78
N VAL A 65 -1.32 2.23 3.95
CA VAL A 65 -1.44 3.07 5.15
C VAL A 65 -2.84 3.69 5.24
N GLY A 66 -3.36 4.20 4.11
CA GLY A 66 -4.71 4.75 4.04
C GLY A 66 -5.78 3.72 4.41
N SER A 67 -5.67 2.47 3.95
CA SER A 67 -6.64 1.42 4.25
C SER A 67 -6.63 1.04 5.72
N VAL A 68 -5.46 0.91 6.35
CA VAL A 68 -5.33 0.64 7.79
C VAL A 68 -5.99 1.76 8.60
N VAL A 69 -5.72 3.02 8.26
CA VAL A 69 -6.35 4.18 8.90
C VAL A 69 -7.87 4.12 8.74
N VAL A 70 -8.39 3.90 7.53
CA VAL A 70 -9.83 3.83 7.28
C VAL A 70 -10.49 2.69 8.08
N ILE A 71 -9.87 1.52 8.17
CA ILE A 71 -10.40 0.38 8.93
C ILE A 71 -10.47 0.71 10.43
N VAL A 72 -9.39 1.25 11.00
CA VAL A 72 -9.36 1.63 12.42
C VAL A 72 -10.41 2.71 12.72
N PHE A 73 -10.48 3.74 11.88
CA PHE A 73 -11.47 4.80 12.04
C PHE A 73 -12.91 4.30 11.92
N SER A 74 -13.18 3.40 10.98
CA SER A 74 -14.50 2.79 10.82
C SER A 74 -14.87 1.95 12.04
N ALA A 75 -13.91 1.20 12.59
CA ALA A 75 -14.12 0.44 13.81
C ALA A 75 -14.40 1.37 15.01
N VAL A 76 -13.68 2.49 15.14
CA VAL A 76 -13.90 3.46 16.23
C VAL A 76 -15.26 4.16 16.06
N LYS A 77 -15.58 4.69 14.87
CA LYS A 77 -16.85 5.38 14.59
C LYS A 77 -18.08 4.50 14.74
N SER A 78 -17.93 3.19 14.58
CA SER A 78 -19.02 2.24 14.77
C SER A 78 -19.29 1.90 16.24
N THR A 79 -18.36 2.22 17.16
CA THR A 79 -18.59 2.00 18.60
C THR A 79 -19.68 2.91 19.16
N ASP A 80 -20.49 2.37 20.07
CA ASP A 80 -21.50 3.14 20.81
C ASP A 80 -20.86 4.25 21.64
N VAL A 81 -19.64 4.01 22.16
CA VAL A 81 -18.85 4.97 22.91
C VAL A 81 -18.60 6.26 22.13
N TYR A 82 -18.22 6.15 20.85
CA TYR A 82 -17.96 7.29 19.98
C TYR A 82 -19.23 8.12 19.73
N LYS A 83 -20.33 7.45 19.38
CA LYS A 83 -21.60 8.11 19.06
C LYS A 83 -22.20 8.80 20.28
N ASP A 84 -22.20 8.13 21.42
CA ASP A 84 -22.71 8.66 22.68
C ASP A 84 -21.87 9.85 23.18
N ALA A 85 -20.54 9.74 23.13
CA ALA A 85 -19.65 10.86 23.47
C ALA A 85 -19.88 12.08 22.58
N LEU A 86 -20.03 11.89 21.27
CA LEU A 86 -20.36 12.97 20.34
C LEU A 86 -21.74 13.56 20.58
N ALA A 87 -22.75 12.73 20.85
CA ALA A 87 -24.10 13.20 21.12
C ALA A 87 -24.12 14.08 22.37
N ARG A 88 -23.47 13.63 23.46
CA ARG A 88 -23.33 14.41 24.70
C ARG A 88 -22.54 15.70 24.50
N ALA A 89 -21.46 15.65 23.71
CA ALA A 89 -20.70 16.86 23.42
C ALA A 89 -21.51 17.86 22.59
N LYS A 90 -22.28 17.40 21.59
CA LYS A 90 -23.11 18.27 20.75
C LYS A 90 -24.31 18.87 21.48
N SER A 91 -24.85 18.19 22.50
CA SER A 91 -25.97 18.69 23.29
C SER A 91 -25.56 19.62 24.42
N HIS A 92 -24.29 19.65 24.81
CA HIS A 92 -23.83 20.41 25.96
C HIS A 92 -23.71 21.92 25.63
N PRO A 93 -24.36 22.82 26.40
CA PRO A 93 -24.38 24.26 26.10
C PRO A 93 -22.98 24.88 26.03
N ALA A 94 -22.08 24.52 26.95
CA ALA A 94 -20.69 24.97 26.96
C ALA A 94 -19.92 24.66 25.66
N VAL A 95 -20.25 23.54 25.00
CA VAL A 95 -19.63 23.16 23.72
C VAL A 95 -20.16 24.02 22.57
N ILE A 96 -21.46 24.27 22.55
CA ILE A 96 -22.12 25.14 21.55
C ILE A 96 -21.66 26.59 21.72
N GLU A 97 -21.48 27.06 22.96
CA GLU A 97 -20.96 28.40 23.24
C GLU A 97 -19.52 28.57 22.75
N ALA A 98 -18.66 27.56 23.00
CA ALA A 98 -17.25 27.58 22.66
C ALA A 98 -16.96 27.36 21.16
N LEU A 99 -17.57 26.35 20.53
CA LEU A 99 -17.29 25.96 19.13
C LEU A 99 -18.30 26.53 18.14
N GLY A 100 -19.52 26.86 18.60
CA GLY A 100 -20.64 27.22 17.74
C GLY A 100 -21.37 26.00 17.16
N SER A 101 -22.56 26.24 16.59
CA SER A 101 -23.33 25.23 15.86
C SER A 101 -23.33 25.58 14.36
N PRO A 102 -23.12 24.63 13.45
CA PRO A 102 -22.98 23.17 13.67
C PRO A 102 -21.57 22.73 14.07
N VAL A 103 -21.48 21.76 14.99
CA VAL A 103 -20.21 21.10 15.37
C VAL A 103 -19.92 19.96 14.39
N THR A 104 -18.83 20.09 13.67
CA THR A 104 -18.34 19.12 12.68
C THR A 104 -17.19 18.30 13.27
N GLU A 105 -17.19 17.01 12.98
CA GLU A 105 -16.11 16.09 13.37
C GLU A 105 -14.88 16.33 12.50
N GLY A 106 -13.68 16.32 13.09
CA GLY A 106 -12.43 16.36 12.35
C GLY A 106 -12.14 15.04 11.64
N PHE A 107 -11.34 15.11 10.57
CA PHE A 107 -10.99 13.94 9.76
C PHE A 107 -10.05 12.97 10.50
N LEU A 108 -9.28 13.44 11.48
CA LEU A 108 -8.23 12.66 12.18
C LEU A 108 -8.54 12.41 13.66
N VAL A 109 -9.56 11.61 13.95
CA VAL A 109 -9.78 10.98 15.24
C VAL A 109 -8.59 10.08 15.60
N SER A 110 -7.87 10.42 16.66
CA SER A 110 -6.76 9.60 17.14
C SER A 110 -7.18 8.95 18.45
N GLY A 111 -6.92 7.66 18.62
CA GLY A 111 -7.34 6.96 19.81
C GLY A 111 -6.91 5.51 19.79
N ASN A 112 -6.81 4.92 20.98
CA ASN A 112 -6.54 3.52 21.15
C ASN A 112 -7.75 2.86 21.81
N THR A 113 -8.34 1.90 21.11
CA THR A 113 -9.41 1.06 21.63
C THR A 113 -8.87 -0.35 21.76
N ASN A 114 -8.52 -0.73 22.99
CA ASN A 114 -8.05 -2.06 23.31
C ASN A 114 -9.17 -2.84 24.00
N VAL A 115 -9.88 -3.69 23.26
CA VAL A 115 -10.97 -4.49 23.82
C VAL A 115 -10.56 -5.95 23.79
N ASN A 116 -10.53 -6.58 24.97
CA ASN A 116 -10.22 -7.99 25.15
C ASN A 116 -11.43 -8.72 25.76
N GLY A 117 -12.31 -9.23 24.89
CA GLY A 117 -13.51 -9.98 25.27
C GLY A 117 -14.48 -9.16 26.13
N ALA A 118 -14.67 -9.59 27.38
CA ALA A 118 -15.57 -8.95 28.35
C ALA A 118 -14.96 -7.71 29.04
N SER A 119 -13.67 -7.46 28.80
CA SER A 119 -12.93 -6.32 29.34
C SER A 119 -12.35 -5.45 28.23
N GLY A 120 -12.09 -4.18 28.47
CA GLY A 120 -11.48 -3.32 27.47
C GLY A 120 -11.32 -1.89 27.95
N GLU A 121 -10.51 -1.12 27.24
CA GLU A 121 -10.31 0.30 27.49
C GLU A 121 -10.33 1.04 26.15
N ALA A 122 -11.06 2.15 26.10
CA ALA A 122 -11.20 2.99 24.94
C ALA A 122 -10.80 4.42 25.32
N ASN A 123 -9.67 4.86 24.80
CA ASN A 123 -9.18 6.23 24.95
C ASN A 123 -9.20 6.88 23.57
N LEU A 124 -10.14 7.79 23.35
CA LEU A 124 -10.39 8.43 22.06
C LEU A 124 -10.19 9.94 22.19
N ALA A 125 -9.48 10.52 21.23
CA ALA A 125 -9.36 11.96 21.02
C ALA A 125 -10.06 12.31 19.71
N ILE A 126 -11.22 12.96 19.82
CA ILE A 126 -12.10 13.30 18.72
C ILE A 126 -11.95 14.80 18.45
N PRO A 127 -11.18 15.22 17.43
CA PRO A 127 -11.14 16.62 17.06
C PRO A 127 -12.52 17.05 16.57
N VAL A 128 -12.95 18.23 16.99
CA VAL A 128 -14.21 18.86 16.61
C VAL A 128 -13.95 20.30 16.18
N SER A 129 -14.70 20.76 15.20
CA SER A 129 -14.58 22.10 14.63
C SER A 129 -15.97 22.68 14.42
N GLY A 130 -16.13 23.93 14.81
CA GLY A 130 -17.35 24.70 14.57
C GLY A 130 -17.02 26.11 14.05
N PRO A 131 -18.05 26.92 13.76
CA PRO A 131 -17.86 28.24 13.18
C PRO A 131 -17.13 29.23 14.11
N LYS A 132 -17.13 29.02 15.43
CA LYS A 132 -16.44 29.88 16.40
C LYS A 132 -15.02 29.41 16.72
N GLY A 133 -14.67 28.16 16.42
CA GLY A 133 -13.37 27.62 16.79
C GLY A 133 -13.24 26.11 16.65
N LYS A 134 -12.12 25.60 17.17
CA LYS A 134 -11.77 24.18 17.16
C LYS A 134 -11.50 23.68 18.57
N GLY A 135 -11.71 22.38 18.79
CA GLY A 135 -11.44 21.72 20.05
C GLY A 135 -11.23 20.22 19.85
N THR A 136 -10.86 19.54 20.93
CA THR A 136 -10.65 18.09 20.93
C THR A 136 -11.40 17.50 22.12
N ILE A 137 -12.28 16.55 21.85
CA ILE A 137 -12.99 15.80 22.88
C ILE A 137 -12.14 14.59 23.25
N TYR A 138 -11.75 14.52 24.52
CA TYR A 138 -11.08 13.36 25.10
C TYR A 138 -12.10 12.49 25.81
N VAL A 139 -12.21 11.24 25.36
CA VAL A 139 -13.09 10.21 25.92
C VAL A 139 -12.21 9.12 26.51
N ALA A 140 -12.44 8.77 27.76
CA ALA A 140 -11.88 7.59 28.41
C ALA A 140 -13.04 6.73 28.90
N ALA A 141 -13.15 5.51 28.37
CA ALA A 141 -14.17 4.55 28.77
C ALA A 141 -13.54 3.17 29.02
N LYS A 142 -14.02 2.47 30.04
CA LYS A 142 -13.59 1.13 30.41
C LYS A 142 -14.74 0.17 30.24
N LYS A 143 -14.52 -0.92 29.51
CA LYS A 143 -15.46 -2.01 29.37
C LYS A 143 -15.24 -3.00 30.50
N SER A 144 -16.29 -3.25 31.29
CA SER A 144 -16.30 -4.22 32.39
C SER A 144 -17.56 -5.06 32.29
N LEU A 145 -17.43 -6.39 32.33
CA LEU A 145 -18.57 -7.33 32.26
C LEU A 145 -19.48 -7.09 31.04
N GLY A 146 -18.90 -6.66 29.91
CA GLY A 146 -19.65 -6.34 28.69
C GLY A 146 -20.32 -4.96 28.67
N ARG A 147 -20.27 -4.20 29.77
CA ARG A 147 -20.81 -2.83 29.91
C ARG A 147 -19.70 -1.80 29.73
N TRP A 148 -20.03 -0.64 29.19
CA TRP A 148 -19.09 0.49 29.06
C TRP A 148 -19.32 1.49 30.19
N ASP A 149 -18.28 1.74 30.98
CA ASP A 149 -18.23 2.76 32.01
C ASP A 149 -17.36 3.92 31.53
N TYR A 150 -17.89 5.14 31.57
CA TYR A 150 -17.15 6.34 31.16
C TYR A 150 -16.35 6.86 32.36
N SER A 151 -15.03 6.82 32.25
CA SER A 151 -14.11 7.33 33.27
C SER A 151 -13.79 8.82 33.07
N GLY A 152 -13.92 9.33 31.84
CA GLY A 152 -13.59 10.71 31.49
C GLY A 152 -14.26 11.15 30.18
N LEU A 153 -14.89 12.33 30.18
CA LEU A 153 -15.38 12.97 28.96
C LEU A 153 -15.10 14.47 29.05
N VAL A 154 -14.07 14.94 28.38
CA VAL A 154 -13.61 16.34 28.51
C VAL A 154 -13.43 16.96 27.13
N LEU A 155 -14.02 18.13 26.90
CA LEU A 155 -13.69 18.95 25.74
C LEU A 155 -12.55 19.90 26.08
N GLU A 156 -11.47 19.86 25.31
CA GLU A 156 -10.42 20.88 25.34
C GLU A 156 -10.60 21.83 24.15
N ILE A 157 -10.69 23.14 24.43
CA ILE A 157 -10.79 24.17 23.39
C ILE A 157 -9.38 24.54 22.93
N ALA A 158 -9.10 24.46 21.62
CA ALA A 158 -7.77 24.71 21.10
C ALA A 158 -7.31 26.17 21.24
N ASN A 159 -8.25 27.12 21.35
CA ASN A 159 -7.94 28.55 21.46
C ASN A 159 -7.59 28.97 22.89
N THR A 160 -8.35 28.49 23.88
CA THR A 160 -8.21 28.90 25.29
C THR A 160 -7.52 27.86 26.17
N HIS A 161 -7.25 26.66 25.63
CA HIS A 161 -6.83 25.46 26.39
C HIS A 161 -7.74 25.13 27.58
N GLN A 162 -8.95 25.68 27.59
CA GLN A 162 -9.91 25.44 28.63
C GLN A 162 -10.49 24.04 28.46
N ARG A 163 -10.51 23.29 29.56
CA ARG A 163 -11.09 21.96 29.65
C ARG A 163 -12.48 22.04 30.28
N ILE A 164 -13.46 21.51 29.58
CA ILE A 164 -14.85 21.44 30.01
C ILE A 164 -15.17 19.98 30.24
N ASP A 165 -15.46 19.60 31.48
CA ASP A 165 -15.95 18.27 31.81
C ASP A 165 -17.41 18.13 31.39
N LEU A 166 -17.68 17.13 30.57
CA LEU A 166 -18.99 16.83 30.00
C LEU A 166 -19.67 15.63 30.70
N LEU A 167 -18.99 14.93 31.62
CA LEU A 167 -19.57 13.81 32.39
C LEU A 167 -20.67 14.28 33.34
N GLY A 168 -20.53 15.50 33.87
CA GLY A 168 -21.44 16.10 34.85
C GLY A 168 -22.89 16.25 34.36
N SER A 169 -23.14 16.28 33.05
CA SER A 169 -24.50 16.33 32.50
C SER A 169 -25.22 14.97 32.52
N SER A 170 -24.52 13.88 32.84
CA SER A 170 -25.11 12.53 32.99
C SER A 170 -25.03 11.95 34.40
N ALA A 171 -24.19 12.54 35.27
CA ALA A 171 -24.15 12.25 36.70
C ALA A 171 -25.02 13.22 37.53
N GLY A 172 -25.99 13.88 36.88
CA GLY A 172 -27.00 14.72 37.51
C GLY A 172 -28.36 14.04 37.73
N ALA A 173 -28.42 12.70 37.74
CA ALA A 173 -29.69 11.96 37.88
C ALA A 173 -29.61 10.72 38.80
N HIS A 174 -28.95 10.85 39.95
CA HIS A 174 -29.13 10.01 41.14
C HIS A 174 -28.51 10.77 42.34
N SER A 175 -29.15 11.85 42.83
CA SER A 175 -30.06 11.90 44.00
C SER A 175 -29.63 10.96 45.12
N GLN A 176 -29.13 11.44 46.27
CA GLN A 176 -29.91 12.05 47.38
C GLN A 176 -31.18 11.26 47.69
#